data_AF-A0AAU5YIN9-F1
#
_entry.id   AF-A0AAU5YIN9-F1
#
_cell.length_a   1.000
_cell.length_b   1.000
_cell.length_c   1.000
_cell.angle_alpha   90.00
_cell.angle_beta   90.00
_cell.angle_gamma   90.00
#
_symmetry.space_group_name_H-M   'P 1'
#
loop_
_entity.id
_entity.type
_entity.pdbx_description
1 polymer ?
#
loop_
_entity_poly.entity_id
_entity_poly.type
_entity_poly.pdbx_seq_one_letter_code
_entity_poly.pdbx_strand_id
1 'polypeptide(L)'
;MSVLRDADLSLANWLQGVLPPGTGVRFDAPRADWERPVSGTPFVSLFLCDIRSGGQDLPPSGWSEVRDADGRLVGRQPAVRHYRISYTVTVWVGPAGAGQAGAGQEASEEASQRAIEEHDLLGLLIEACTNTDTIADDHLTGALAEAGLPSFVRCGGDEPGRSAQGPWPGLGIAPRAHLVLELVIPVVPPMVTDLAPPARGIVLSAGRLPAPGPTGEAAAQAGSAPSGPAPARAAGTVRLWERRTITESRQAGPRPGNGP
;
A
#
# COMPACT_ATOMS: atom_id res chain seq x y z
N MET A 1 -16.98 -1.41 2.86
CA MET A 1 -16.53 -0.19 2.14
C MET A 1 -15.42 -0.60 1.17
N SER A 2 -15.33 0.02 0.00
CA SER A 2 -14.39 -0.38 -1.06
C SER A 2 -13.30 0.68 -1.19
N VAL A 3 -12.07 0.32 -0.88
CA VAL A 3 -10.90 1.22 -0.92
C VAL A 3 -10.72 1.86 -2.30
N LEU A 4 -10.95 1.12 -3.40
CA LEU A 4 -10.81 1.68 -4.75
C LEU A 4 -11.89 2.74 -5.04
N ARG A 5 -13.12 2.52 -4.58
CA ARG A 5 -14.17 3.52 -4.72
C ARG A 5 -13.84 4.79 -3.94
N ASP A 6 -13.30 4.64 -2.73
CA ASP A 6 -12.92 5.77 -1.89
C ASP A 6 -11.71 6.50 -2.48
N ALA A 7 -10.79 5.79 -3.15
CA ALA A 7 -9.72 6.40 -3.93
C ALA A 7 -10.26 7.21 -5.11
N ASP A 8 -11.17 6.66 -5.91
CA ASP A 8 -11.80 7.35 -7.04
C ASP A 8 -12.54 8.62 -6.57
N LEU A 9 -13.32 8.53 -5.49
CA LEU A 9 -14.04 9.68 -4.94
C LEU A 9 -13.11 10.76 -4.39
N SER A 10 -12.04 10.36 -3.68
CA SER A 10 -11.06 11.30 -3.14
C SER A 10 -10.33 12.04 -4.26
N LEU A 11 -10.01 11.32 -5.33
CA LEU A 11 -9.38 11.89 -6.51
C LEU A 11 -10.33 12.82 -7.26
N ALA A 12 -11.61 12.46 -7.38
CA ALA A 12 -12.63 13.33 -7.97
C ALA A 12 -12.79 14.65 -7.19
N ASN A 13 -12.81 14.59 -5.86
CA ASN A 13 -12.91 15.78 -5.00
C ASN A 13 -11.69 16.69 -5.16
N TRP A 14 -10.49 16.12 -5.17
CA TRP A 14 -9.26 16.90 -5.41
C TRP A 14 -9.28 17.58 -6.78
N LEU A 15 -9.68 16.84 -7.83
CA LEU A 15 -9.76 17.38 -9.19
C LEU A 15 -10.79 18.49 -9.34
N GLN A 16 -11.87 18.50 -8.57
CA GLN A 16 -12.83 19.62 -8.59
C GLN A 16 -12.21 20.94 -8.11
N GLY A 17 -11.17 20.89 -7.26
CA GLY A 17 -10.42 22.08 -6.85
C GLY A 17 -9.36 22.51 -7.86
N VAL A 18 -8.91 21.59 -8.73
CA VAL A 18 -7.89 21.85 -9.76
C VAL A 18 -8.50 22.35 -11.07
N LEU A 19 -9.64 21.76 -11.47
CA LEU A 19 -10.25 21.98 -12.77
C LEU A 19 -11.18 23.20 -12.76
N PRO A 20 -11.36 23.87 -13.93
CA PRO A 20 -12.31 24.96 -14.04
C PRO A 20 -13.74 24.52 -13.68
N PRO A 21 -14.55 25.39 -13.05
CA PRO A 21 -15.94 25.09 -12.73
C PRO A 21 -16.73 24.63 -13.95
N GLY A 22 -17.55 23.59 -13.78
CA GLY A 22 -18.31 22.99 -14.86
C GLY A 22 -17.57 21.90 -15.64
N THR A 23 -16.28 21.66 -15.37
CA THR A 23 -15.56 20.52 -15.95
C THR A 23 -16.00 19.21 -15.28
N GLY A 24 -16.43 18.23 -16.08
CA GLY A 24 -16.82 16.92 -15.57
C GLY A 24 -15.63 16.04 -15.22
N VAL A 25 -15.79 15.12 -14.26
CA VAL A 25 -14.82 14.07 -13.94
C VAL A 25 -15.48 12.70 -14.12
N ARG A 26 -14.83 11.80 -14.86
CA ARG A 26 -15.34 10.45 -15.19
C ARG A 26 -14.27 9.40 -14.96
N PHE A 27 -14.69 8.17 -14.65
CA PHE A 27 -13.80 7.03 -14.39
C PHE A 27 -13.98 5.88 -15.38
N ASP A 28 -14.85 6.05 -16.39
CA ASP A 28 -15.02 5.05 -17.44
C ASP A 28 -13.92 5.11 -18.49
N ALA A 29 -13.72 3.97 -19.18
CA ALA A 29 -12.76 3.86 -20.27
C ALA A 29 -13.12 4.83 -21.41
N PRO A 30 -12.13 5.48 -22.04
CA PRO A 30 -12.31 6.25 -23.27
C PRO A 30 -13.11 5.49 -24.33
N ARG A 31 -14.09 6.17 -24.94
CA ARG A 31 -14.95 5.61 -25.99
C ARG A 31 -14.98 6.53 -27.21
N ALA A 32 -15.15 5.93 -28.38
CA ALA A 32 -15.16 6.65 -29.66
C ALA A 32 -16.31 7.68 -29.77
N ASP A 33 -17.43 7.45 -29.10
CA ASP A 33 -18.57 8.38 -29.08
C ASP A 33 -18.27 9.69 -28.33
N TRP A 34 -17.15 9.78 -27.63
CA TRP A 34 -16.74 11.00 -26.92
C TRP A 34 -16.01 12.02 -27.80
N GLU A 35 -15.59 11.66 -29.01
CA GLU A 35 -14.99 12.63 -29.96
C GLU A 35 -15.98 13.75 -30.36
N ARG A 36 -17.28 13.52 -30.14
CA ARG A 36 -18.35 14.52 -30.29
C ARG A 36 -19.27 14.48 -29.07
N PRO A 37 -18.85 15.03 -27.92
CA PRO A 37 -19.63 15.00 -26.70
C PRO A 37 -21.00 15.66 -26.90
N VAL A 38 -22.07 14.96 -26.52
CA VAL A 38 -23.45 15.44 -26.64
C VAL A 38 -23.69 16.70 -25.79
N SER A 39 -22.98 16.82 -24.66
CA SER A 39 -23.24 17.84 -23.64
C SER A 39 -22.47 19.16 -23.86
N GLY A 40 -21.52 19.23 -24.80
CA GLY A 40 -20.65 20.42 -25.00
C GLY A 40 -19.70 20.75 -23.83
N THR A 41 -20.00 20.26 -22.63
CA THR A 41 -19.23 20.44 -21.39
C THR A 41 -17.91 19.66 -21.45
N PRO A 42 -16.76 20.30 -21.16
CA PRO A 42 -15.49 19.60 -21.12
C PRO A 42 -15.46 18.62 -19.94
N PHE A 43 -14.75 17.50 -20.11
CA PHE A 43 -14.57 16.56 -19.00
C PHE A 43 -13.22 15.86 -19.06
N VAL A 44 -12.75 15.46 -17.87
CA VAL A 44 -11.56 14.65 -17.65
C VAL A 44 -12.00 13.21 -17.37
N SER A 45 -11.43 12.26 -18.10
CA SER A 45 -11.60 10.82 -17.88
C SER A 45 -10.34 10.24 -17.24
N LEU A 46 -10.52 9.51 -16.15
CA LEU A 46 -9.50 8.79 -15.40
C LEU A 46 -9.76 7.29 -15.53
N PHE A 47 -9.15 6.68 -16.54
CA PHE A 47 -9.30 5.25 -16.76
C PHE A 47 -8.25 4.47 -15.96
N LEU A 48 -8.71 3.72 -14.97
CA LEU A 48 -7.85 2.85 -14.16
C LEU A 48 -7.18 1.78 -15.03
N CYS A 49 -5.85 1.85 -15.16
CA CYS A 49 -5.10 0.99 -16.07
C CYS A 49 -4.21 -0.04 -15.36
N ASP A 50 -3.75 0.25 -14.14
CA ASP A 50 -2.88 -0.65 -13.38
C ASP A 50 -3.03 -0.44 -11.86
N ILE A 51 -2.85 -1.52 -11.09
CA ILE A 51 -2.76 -1.48 -9.62
C ILE A 51 -1.59 -2.36 -9.19
N ARG A 52 -0.65 -1.78 -8.44
CA ARG A 52 0.52 -2.48 -7.91
C ARG A 52 0.66 -2.27 -6.40
N SER A 53 1.27 -3.23 -5.72
CA SER A 53 1.74 -3.01 -4.35
C SER A 53 2.89 -1.99 -4.37
N GLY A 54 2.79 -0.94 -3.57
CA GLY A 54 3.74 0.19 -3.54
C GLY A 54 5.00 -0.04 -2.69
N GLY A 55 5.21 -1.26 -2.20
CA GLY A 55 6.42 -1.66 -1.47
C GLY A 55 7.39 -2.43 -2.38
N GLN A 56 8.68 -2.17 -2.20
CA GLN A 56 9.79 -2.83 -2.88
C GLN A 56 9.77 -4.34 -2.60
N ASP A 57 9.03 -5.09 -3.42
CA ASP A 57 8.90 -6.55 -3.55
C ASP A 57 8.68 -7.42 -2.30
N LEU A 58 8.68 -6.86 -1.09
CA LEU A 58 8.39 -7.55 0.16
C LEU A 58 7.32 -6.77 0.96
N PRO A 59 6.30 -7.46 1.51
CA PRO A 59 5.35 -6.83 2.43
C PRO A 59 6.12 -6.21 3.60
N PRO A 60 5.73 -5.02 4.11
CA PRO A 60 6.22 -4.57 5.39
C PRO A 60 5.91 -5.65 6.43
N SER A 61 6.96 -6.26 6.98
CA SER A 61 6.84 -7.28 8.01
C SER A 61 6.77 -6.56 9.35
N GLY A 62 5.65 -6.71 10.05
CA GLY A 62 5.46 -6.01 11.31
C GLY A 62 4.03 -6.13 11.80
N TRP A 63 3.91 -6.22 13.11
CA TRP A 63 2.65 -6.14 13.83
C TRP A 63 2.76 -4.96 14.79
N SER A 64 1.74 -4.11 14.82
CA SER A 64 1.57 -3.17 15.94
C SER A 64 0.64 -3.81 16.97
N GLU A 65 1.02 -3.66 18.23
CA GLU A 65 0.14 -4.00 19.35
C GLU A 65 -0.88 -2.89 19.55
N VAL A 66 -2.16 -3.21 19.49
CA VAL A 66 -3.25 -2.28 19.76
C VAL A 66 -3.66 -2.44 21.22
N ARG A 67 -3.63 -1.34 21.97
CA ARG A 67 -3.96 -1.32 23.40
C ARG A 67 -5.19 -0.45 23.67
N ASP A 68 -6.01 -0.86 24.63
CA ASP A 68 -7.12 -0.03 25.12
C ASP A 68 -6.63 1.10 26.04
N ALA A 69 -7.57 1.90 26.54
CA ALA A 69 -7.29 3.02 27.45
C ALA A 69 -6.64 2.59 28.78
N ASP A 70 -6.85 1.34 29.20
CA ASP A 70 -6.24 0.74 30.40
C ASP A 70 -4.85 0.13 30.10
N GLY A 71 -4.37 0.25 28.86
CA GLY A 71 -3.10 -0.29 28.39
C GLY A 71 -3.10 -1.80 28.12
N ARG A 72 -4.27 -2.45 28.12
CA ARG A 72 -4.39 -3.89 27.83
C ARG A 72 -4.33 -4.14 26.33
N LEU A 73 -3.62 -5.20 25.93
CA LEU A 73 -3.55 -5.63 24.54
C LEU A 73 -4.92 -6.14 24.08
N VAL A 74 -5.53 -5.46 23.11
CA VAL A 74 -6.85 -5.81 22.53
C VAL A 74 -6.75 -6.40 21.13
N GLY A 75 -5.60 -6.25 20.47
CA GLY A 75 -5.35 -6.90 19.20
C GLY A 75 -3.93 -6.67 18.69
N ARG A 76 -3.63 -7.30 17.56
CA ARG A 76 -2.47 -6.99 16.75
C ARG A 76 -2.93 -6.55 15.37
N GLN A 77 -2.37 -5.47 14.88
CA GLN A 77 -2.69 -4.95 13.56
C GLN A 77 -1.51 -5.19 12.63
N PRO A 78 -1.72 -5.84 11.47
CA PRO A 78 -0.68 -5.95 10.46
C PRO A 78 -0.25 -4.56 9.97
N ALA A 79 1.01 -4.44 9.55
CA ALA A 79 1.51 -3.19 8.98
C ALA A 79 0.65 -2.69 7.81
N VAL A 80 0.51 -1.37 7.72
CA VAL A 80 -0.20 -0.69 6.63
C VAL A 80 0.44 -1.04 5.30
N ARG A 81 -0.39 -1.37 4.31
CA ARG A 81 0.05 -1.66 2.94
C ARG A 81 -0.15 -0.41 2.10
N HIS A 82 0.76 -0.13 1.19
CA HIS A 82 0.58 0.93 0.21
C HIS A 82 0.31 0.30 -1.15
N TYR A 83 -0.65 0.85 -1.90
CA TYR A 83 -0.93 0.44 -3.27
C TYR A 83 -0.77 1.64 -4.19
N ARG A 84 -0.05 1.45 -5.29
CA ARG A 84 0.02 2.40 -6.38
C ARG A 84 -1.07 2.07 -7.38
N ILE A 85 -1.91 3.05 -7.65
CA ILE A 85 -3.01 3.00 -8.60
C ILE A 85 -2.63 3.94 -9.74
N SER A 86 -2.64 3.45 -10.97
CA SER A 86 -2.29 4.24 -12.16
C SER A 86 -3.52 4.44 -13.03
N TYR A 87 -3.83 5.69 -13.33
CA TYR A 87 -4.90 6.09 -14.23
C TYR A 87 -4.31 6.65 -15.52
N THR A 88 -4.86 6.26 -16.66
CA THR A 88 -4.69 6.99 -17.91
C THR A 88 -5.68 8.15 -17.93
N VAL A 89 -5.15 9.36 -17.85
CA VAL A 89 -5.93 10.60 -17.82
C VAL A 89 -6.04 11.19 -19.20
N THR A 90 -7.26 11.55 -19.57
CA THR A 90 -7.54 12.11 -20.87
C THR A 90 -8.63 13.18 -20.81
N VAL A 91 -8.55 14.18 -21.67
CA VAL A 91 -9.46 15.35 -21.65
C VAL A 91 -10.28 15.41 -22.93
N TRP A 92 -11.56 15.70 -22.79
CA TRP A 92 -12.50 15.77 -23.91
C TRP A 92 -13.20 17.11 -23.87
N VAL A 93 -13.04 17.88 -24.95
CA VAL A 93 -13.68 19.19 -25.11
C VAL A 93 -14.68 19.14 -26.24
N GLY A 94 -15.91 19.58 -25.96
CA GLY A 94 -16.96 19.66 -26.97
C GLY A 94 -16.69 20.76 -28.00
N PRO A 95 -17.37 20.76 -29.15
CA PRO A 95 -17.25 21.86 -30.11
C PRO A 95 -17.70 23.18 -29.45
N ALA A 96 -16.84 24.20 -29.53
CA ALA A 96 -17.13 25.54 -29.02
C ALA A 96 -18.21 26.20 -29.89
N GLY A 97 -19.44 26.27 -29.37
CA GLY A 97 -20.57 26.88 -30.07
C GLY A 97 -21.14 25.98 -31.16
N ALA A 98 -22.45 25.73 -31.11
CA ALA A 98 -23.19 25.10 -32.21
C ALA A 98 -23.30 26.07 -33.40
N GLY A 99 -22.21 26.32 -34.10
CA GLY A 99 -22.13 27.07 -35.35
C GLY A 99 -21.61 26.15 -36.45
N GLN A 100 -22.29 26.16 -37.59
CA GLN A 100 -22.05 25.34 -38.78
C GLN A 100 -20.60 24.88 -38.99
N ALA A 101 -20.38 23.56 -38.96
CA ALA A 101 -19.12 22.93 -39.32
C ALA A 101 -18.73 23.33 -40.75
N GLY A 102 -17.73 24.19 -40.86
CA GLY A 102 -17.11 24.56 -42.11
C GLY A 102 -16.45 23.36 -42.79
N ALA A 103 -16.66 23.20 -44.09
CA ALA A 103 -16.02 22.12 -44.84
C ALA A 103 -14.53 22.42 -45.07
N GLY A 104 -13.64 21.52 -44.63
CA GLY A 104 -12.22 21.55 -44.97
C GLY A 104 -11.33 22.27 -43.95
N GLN A 105 -10.81 23.44 -44.32
CA GLN A 105 -9.77 24.15 -43.57
C GLN A 105 -10.24 24.60 -42.18
N GLU A 106 -11.49 25.07 -42.09
CA GLU A 106 -12.14 25.47 -40.83
C GLU A 106 -12.24 24.27 -39.86
N ALA A 107 -12.58 23.07 -40.34
CA ALA A 107 -12.63 21.87 -39.50
C ALA A 107 -11.25 21.45 -38.95
N SER A 108 -10.17 21.68 -39.70
CA SER A 108 -8.80 21.40 -39.23
C SER A 108 -8.35 22.42 -38.19
N GLU A 109 -8.70 23.69 -38.36
CA GLU A 109 -8.42 24.75 -37.39
C GLU A 109 -9.20 24.51 -36.09
N GLU A 110 -10.48 24.16 -36.17
CA GLU A 110 -11.29 23.77 -35.01
C GLU A 110 -10.72 22.54 -34.28
N ALA A 111 -10.23 21.54 -35.02
CA ALA A 111 -9.60 20.36 -34.41
C ALA A 111 -8.30 20.72 -33.68
N SER A 112 -7.48 21.60 -34.27
CA SER A 112 -6.28 22.13 -33.62
C SER A 112 -6.62 22.93 -32.37
N GLN A 113 -7.67 23.76 -32.42
CA GLN A 113 -8.11 24.55 -31.27
C GLN A 113 -8.60 23.67 -30.12
N ARG A 114 -9.40 22.65 -30.42
CA ARG A 114 -9.81 21.64 -29.41
C ARG A 114 -8.61 20.95 -28.78
N ALA A 115 -7.60 20.59 -29.57
CA ALA A 115 -6.38 19.97 -29.03
C ALA A 115 -5.62 20.92 -28.08
N ILE A 116 -5.58 22.21 -28.38
CA ILE A 116 -4.99 23.23 -27.48
C ILE A 116 -5.78 23.30 -26.17
N GLU A 117 -7.11 23.36 -26.23
CA GLU A 117 -7.97 23.41 -25.03
C GLU A 117 -7.85 22.13 -24.18
N GLU A 118 -7.75 20.96 -24.82
CA GLU A 118 -7.45 19.70 -24.15
C GLU A 118 -6.08 19.75 -23.45
N HIS A 119 -5.06 20.28 -24.12
CA HIS A 119 -3.72 20.44 -23.55
C HIS A 119 -3.69 21.44 -22.40
N ASP A 120 -4.46 22.53 -22.44
CA ASP A 120 -4.55 23.50 -21.36
C ASP A 120 -5.08 22.85 -20.07
N LEU A 121 -6.14 22.03 -20.18
CA LEU A 121 -6.67 21.26 -19.05
C LEU A 121 -5.70 20.18 -18.54
N LEU A 122 -4.95 19.52 -19.44
CA LEU A 122 -3.86 18.62 -19.03
C LEU A 122 -2.72 19.39 -18.34
N GLY A 123 -2.45 20.62 -18.76
CA GLY A 123 -1.46 21.52 -18.15
C GLY A 123 -1.80 21.83 -16.70
N LEU A 124 -3.07 22.11 -16.40
CA LEU A 124 -3.54 22.33 -15.03
C LEU A 124 -3.29 21.12 -14.12
N LEU A 125 -3.46 19.90 -14.65
CA LEU A 125 -3.16 18.68 -13.90
C LEU A 125 -1.66 18.53 -13.61
N ILE A 126 -0.81 18.82 -14.59
CA ILE A 126 0.65 18.80 -14.40
C ILE A 126 1.06 19.82 -13.34
N GLU A 127 0.52 21.04 -13.41
CA GLU A 127 0.80 22.10 -12.45
C GLU A 127 0.32 21.73 -11.03
N ALA A 128 -0.90 21.18 -10.91
CA ALA A 128 -1.42 20.72 -9.62
C ALA A 128 -0.57 19.59 -9.02
N CYS A 129 -0.20 18.59 -9.82
CA CYS A 129 0.70 17.52 -9.41
C CYS A 129 2.11 18.02 -9.04
N THR A 130 2.58 19.12 -9.64
CA THR A 130 3.90 19.70 -9.34
C THR A 130 3.88 20.50 -8.03
N ASN A 131 2.75 21.13 -7.72
CA ASN A 131 2.59 21.96 -6.53
C ASN A 131 2.02 21.19 -5.33
N THR A 132 1.57 19.94 -5.51
CA THR A 132 0.92 19.16 -4.46
C THR A 132 1.26 17.68 -4.61
N ASP A 133 2.09 17.17 -3.70
CA ASP A 133 2.51 15.75 -3.68
C ASP A 133 1.51 14.83 -2.95
N THR A 134 0.57 15.41 -2.19
CA THR A 134 -0.40 14.69 -1.36
C THR A 134 -1.82 15.24 -1.51
N ILE A 135 -2.80 14.35 -1.60
CA ILE A 135 -4.22 14.75 -1.52
C ILE A 135 -4.50 15.24 -0.10
N ALA A 136 -4.98 16.49 0.02
CA ALA A 136 -5.36 17.09 1.30
C ALA A 136 -6.50 16.31 1.99
N ASP A 137 -6.49 16.28 3.33
CA ASP A 137 -7.42 15.51 4.15
C ASP A 137 -8.89 15.83 3.86
N ASP A 138 -9.21 17.10 3.56
CA ASP A 138 -10.56 17.55 3.24
C ASP A 138 -11.12 16.95 1.94
N HIS A 139 -10.26 16.41 1.07
CA HIS A 139 -10.67 15.72 -0.14
C HIS A 139 -10.78 14.21 0.05
N LEU A 140 -10.17 13.64 1.09
CA LEU A 140 -10.16 12.19 1.33
C LEU A 140 -11.56 11.71 1.75
N THR A 141 -11.90 10.48 1.33
CA THR A 141 -13.20 9.87 1.61
C THR A 141 -13.05 8.46 2.18
N GLY A 142 -14.08 8.01 2.91
CA GLY A 142 -14.21 6.63 3.40
C GLY A 142 -12.97 6.10 4.09
N ALA A 143 -12.48 4.94 3.64
CA ALA A 143 -11.33 4.27 4.26
C ALA A 143 -10.04 5.09 4.22
N LEU A 144 -9.87 6.00 3.26
CA LEU A 144 -8.67 6.85 3.17
C LEU A 144 -8.68 7.97 4.21
N ALA A 145 -9.84 8.60 4.40
CA ALA A 145 -10.03 9.61 5.45
C ALA A 145 -9.91 8.99 6.85
N GLU A 146 -10.53 7.82 7.06
CA GLU A 146 -10.47 7.07 8.32
C GLU A 146 -9.04 6.60 8.66
N ALA A 147 -8.23 6.28 7.65
CA ALA A 147 -6.85 5.84 7.87
C ALA A 147 -5.97 6.96 8.46
N GLY A 148 -6.27 8.24 8.19
CA GLY A 148 -5.48 9.39 8.66
C GLY A 148 -4.02 9.35 8.20
N LEU A 149 -3.75 8.72 7.05
CA LEU A 149 -2.43 8.55 6.46
C LEU A 149 -2.37 9.22 5.09
N PRO A 150 -1.22 9.80 4.71
CA PRO A 150 -1.11 10.55 3.46
C PRO A 150 -1.35 9.67 2.24
N SER A 151 -2.12 10.20 1.28
CA SER A 151 -2.27 9.63 -0.07
C SER A 151 -1.52 10.50 -1.06
N PHE A 152 -0.54 9.93 -1.77
CA PHE A 152 0.35 10.68 -2.66
C PHE A 152 -0.18 10.69 -4.08
N VAL A 153 -0.06 11.84 -4.77
CA VAL A 153 -0.49 12.00 -6.17
C VAL A 153 0.67 12.50 -7.02
N ARG A 154 0.85 11.92 -8.21
CA ARG A 154 1.90 12.31 -9.17
C ARG A 154 1.37 12.23 -10.60
N CYS A 155 1.91 13.10 -11.46
CA CYS A 155 1.66 13.08 -12.90
C CYS A 155 2.94 12.70 -13.66
N GLY A 156 2.81 11.91 -14.73
CA GLY A 156 3.93 11.53 -15.60
C GLY A 156 4.81 10.43 -15.02
N GLY A 157 4.19 9.29 -14.69
CA GLY A 157 4.87 8.16 -14.02
C GLY A 157 6.20 7.72 -14.67
N ASP A 158 7.16 7.35 -13.83
CA ASP A 158 8.56 7.05 -14.19
C ASP A 158 8.77 5.62 -14.74
N GLU A 159 7.72 4.90 -15.16
CA GLU A 159 7.81 3.45 -15.39
C GLU A 159 8.40 3.10 -16.78
N PRO A 160 9.57 2.43 -16.84
CA PRO A 160 10.23 2.10 -18.09
C PRO A 160 9.48 0.97 -18.81
N GLY A 161 9.07 1.23 -20.05
CA GLY A 161 8.38 0.26 -20.91
C GLY A 161 6.92 0.57 -21.19
N ARG A 162 6.38 1.65 -20.62
CA ARG A 162 5.06 2.15 -21.03
C ARG A 162 5.13 2.62 -22.50
N SER A 163 4.32 1.99 -23.36
CA SER A 163 4.35 2.23 -24.80
C SER A 163 3.94 3.67 -25.13
N ALA A 164 4.76 4.36 -25.92
CA ALA A 164 4.44 5.68 -26.47
C ALA A 164 3.18 5.68 -27.34
N GLN A 165 2.74 4.50 -27.82
CA GLN A 165 1.54 4.32 -28.64
C GLN A 165 0.23 4.47 -27.84
N GLY A 166 0.29 4.58 -26.50
CA GLY A 166 -0.89 4.66 -25.65
C GLY A 166 -1.82 3.44 -25.75
N PRO A 167 -2.95 3.43 -25.03
CA PRO A 167 -3.92 2.32 -25.08
C PRO A 167 -4.88 2.38 -26.30
N TRP A 168 -4.65 3.30 -27.24
CA TRP A 168 -5.65 3.71 -28.23
C TRP A 168 -6.13 2.63 -29.20
N PRO A 169 -5.25 1.80 -29.81
CA PRO A 169 -5.69 0.77 -30.73
C PRO A 169 -6.64 -0.24 -30.08
N GLY A 170 -6.44 -0.56 -28.79
CA GLY A 170 -7.31 -1.46 -28.04
C GLY A 170 -8.66 -0.86 -27.66
N LEU A 171 -8.76 0.48 -27.65
CA LEU A 171 -9.98 1.22 -27.33
C LEU A 171 -10.77 1.65 -28.58
N GLY A 172 -10.22 1.44 -29.78
CA GLY A 172 -10.86 1.82 -31.04
C GLY A 172 -11.02 3.33 -31.21
N ILE A 173 -10.14 4.12 -30.59
CA ILE A 173 -10.13 5.58 -30.64
C ILE A 173 -8.88 6.11 -31.34
N ALA A 174 -8.98 7.30 -31.93
CA ALA A 174 -7.83 7.95 -32.53
C ALA A 174 -6.74 8.24 -31.48
N PRO A 175 -5.45 8.19 -31.85
CA PRO A 175 -4.38 8.59 -30.96
C PRO A 175 -4.56 10.03 -30.48
N ARG A 176 -4.33 10.23 -29.18
CA ARG A 176 -4.56 11.52 -28.52
C ARG A 176 -3.63 11.74 -27.34
N ALA A 177 -3.57 12.98 -26.87
CA ALA A 177 -2.80 13.33 -25.69
C ALA A 177 -3.37 12.65 -24.44
N HIS A 178 -2.47 12.15 -23.60
CA HIS A 178 -2.83 11.57 -22.31
C HIS A 178 -1.72 11.76 -21.31
N LEU A 179 -2.09 11.71 -20.03
CA LEU A 179 -1.16 11.64 -18.92
C LEU A 179 -1.36 10.32 -18.18
N VAL A 180 -0.35 9.93 -17.42
CA VAL A 180 -0.49 8.90 -16.40
C VAL A 180 -0.51 9.61 -15.06
N LEU A 181 -1.60 9.43 -14.32
CA LEU A 181 -1.72 9.89 -12.95
C LEU A 181 -1.54 8.70 -12.03
N GLU A 182 -0.61 8.81 -11.09
CA GLU A 182 -0.36 7.80 -10.07
C GLU A 182 -0.88 8.28 -8.73
N LEU A 183 -1.65 7.43 -8.07
CA LEU A 183 -2.18 7.63 -6.73
C LEU A 183 -1.65 6.51 -5.83
N VAL A 184 -0.87 6.84 -4.82
CA VAL A 184 -0.39 5.89 -3.80
C VAL A 184 -1.24 6.03 -2.56
N ILE A 185 -2.00 4.98 -2.22
CA ILE A 185 -2.93 4.98 -1.09
C ILE A 185 -2.52 4.00 0.01
N PRO A 186 -2.78 4.36 1.28
CA PRO A 186 -2.67 3.43 2.40
C PRO A 186 -3.89 2.51 2.47
N VAL A 187 -3.64 1.24 2.77
CA VAL A 187 -4.64 0.21 3.04
C VAL A 187 -4.32 -0.41 4.38
N VAL A 188 -5.19 -0.15 5.34
CA VAL A 188 -5.06 -0.60 6.72
C VAL A 188 -5.71 -1.98 6.86
N PRO A 189 -4.94 -3.05 7.11
CA PRO A 189 -5.52 -4.38 7.31
C PRO A 189 -6.34 -4.43 8.60
N PRO A 190 -7.37 -5.29 8.68
CA PRO A 190 -8.18 -5.42 9.88
C PRO A 190 -7.33 -5.91 11.06
N MET A 191 -7.69 -5.45 12.26
CA MET A 191 -7.07 -5.89 13.50
C MET A 191 -7.36 -7.39 13.75
N VAL A 192 -6.34 -8.13 14.13
CA VAL A 192 -6.45 -9.52 14.59
C VAL A 192 -6.68 -9.52 16.09
N THR A 193 -7.85 -9.99 16.51
CA THR A 193 -8.30 -10.01 17.91
C THR A 193 -8.23 -11.40 18.55
N ASP A 194 -7.91 -12.44 17.78
CA ASP A 194 -7.65 -13.78 18.32
C ASP A 194 -6.27 -13.79 18.99
N LEU A 195 -6.24 -13.27 20.21
CA LEU A 195 -5.05 -13.21 21.03
C LEU A 195 -4.98 -14.46 21.90
N ALA A 196 -3.79 -15.08 21.96
CA ALA A 196 -3.52 -16.08 22.97
C ALA A 196 -3.78 -15.47 24.37
N PRO A 197 -4.28 -16.26 25.34
CA PRO A 197 -4.52 -15.76 26.69
C PRO A 197 -3.27 -15.09 27.26
N PRO A 198 -3.41 -14.05 28.11
CA PRO A 198 -2.27 -13.40 28.73
C PRO A 198 -1.34 -14.42 29.38
N ALA A 199 -0.03 -14.28 29.14
CA ALA A 199 0.96 -15.14 29.78
C ALA A 199 0.85 -14.99 31.31
N ARG A 200 0.57 -16.10 32.00
CA ARG A 200 0.35 -16.10 33.46
C ARG A 200 1.63 -16.32 34.27
N GLY A 201 2.73 -16.61 33.60
CA GLY A 201 4.02 -16.85 34.22
C GLY A 201 5.11 -17.06 33.18
N ILE A 202 6.35 -16.76 33.57
CA ILE A 202 7.55 -17.01 32.78
C ILE A 202 8.37 -18.04 33.54
N VAL A 203 8.70 -19.17 32.89
CA VAL A 203 9.61 -20.16 33.45
C VAL A 203 10.96 -19.99 32.76
N LEU A 204 11.96 -19.54 33.51
CA LEU A 204 13.33 -19.39 33.04
C LEU A 204 14.15 -20.58 33.55
N SER A 205 14.75 -21.32 32.64
CA SER A 205 15.68 -22.41 32.96
C SER A 205 17.03 -22.11 32.31
N ALA A 206 18.09 -22.11 33.11
CA ALA A 206 19.46 -21.99 32.62
C ALA A 206 20.12 -23.38 32.62
N GLY A 207 20.54 -23.85 31.45
CA GLY A 207 21.36 -25.05 31.28
C GLY A 207 22.78 -24.67 30.88
N ARG A 208 23.79 -25.37 31.41
CA ARG A 208 25.18 -25.22 30.95
C ARG A 208 25.29 -25.91 29.58
N LEU A 209 25.61 -25.16 28.53
CA LEU A 209 26.00 -25.77 27.26
C LEU A 209 27.21 -26.69 27.52
N PRO A 210 27.25 -27.91 26.98
CA PRO A 210 28.43 -28.77 27.06
C PRO A 210 29.64 -28.00 26.54
N ALA A 211 30.75 -28.03 27.28
CA ALA A 211 31.98 -27.43 26.80
C ALA A 211 32.34 -28.06 25.44
N PRO A 212 32.75 -27.27 24.43
CA PRO A 212 33.31 -27.84 23.22
C PRO A 212 34.51 -28.71 23.64
N GLY A 213 34.41 -30.02 23.37
CA GLY A 213 35.46 -30.96 23.70
C GLY A 213 36.74 -30.59 22.95
N PRO A 214 37.93 -30.88 23.52
CA PRO A 214 39.18 -30.57 22.84
C PRO A 214 39.24 -31.30 21.50
N THR A 215 39.45 -30.53 20.44
CA THR A 215 39.76 -31.02 19.09
C THR A 215 41.08 -31.79 19.16
N GLY A 216 40.99 -33.12 19.27
CA GLY A 216 42.14 -34.01 19.22
C GLY A 216 42.41 -34.44 17.78
N GLU A 217 43.41 -33.83 17.16
CA GLU A 217 44.02 -34.33 15.93
C GLU A 217 44.87 -35.58 16.19
N ALA A 218 44.63 -36.59 15.35
CA ALA A 218 45.54 -37.60 14.78
C ALA A 218 46.18 -38.70 15.64
N ALA A 219 45.77 -39.96 15.37
CA ALA A 219 46.61 -41.07 14.87
C ALA A 219 45.71 -42.32 14.67
N ALA A 220 45.39 -42.70 13.44
CA ALA A 220 46.15 -43.66 12.61
C ALA A 220 45.91 -45.14 12.97
N GLN A 221 45.13 -45.77 12.08
CA GLN A 221 45.29 -47.11 11.49
C GLN A 221 44.89 -48.40 12.24
N ALA A 222 43.97 -49.08 11.54
CA ALA A 222 43.98 -50.50 11.15
C ALA A 222 43.27 -51.53 12.05
N GLY A 223 42.27 -52.19 11.44
CA GLY A 223 42.18 -53.65 11.52
C GLY A 223 40.87 -54.22 12.08
N SER A 224 40.01 -54.65 11.15
CA SER A 224 39.23 -55.89 11.23
C SER A 224 37.91 -55.91 12.02
N ALA A 225 36.82 -56.09 11.27
CA ALA A 225 35.60 -56.78 11.71
C ALA A 225 35.91 -58.29 11.95
N PRO A 226 35.14 -59.03 12.78
CA PRO A 226 33.80 -59.47 12.37
C PRO A 226 32.71 -59.48 13.46
N SER A 227 31.49 -59.60 12.94
CA SER A 227 30.17 -59.88 13.49
C SER A 227 30.02 -60.62 14.84
N GLY A 228 29.07 -60.15 15.67
CA GLY A 228 28.49 -60.87 16.81
C GLY A 228 27.51 -60.01 17.63
N PRO A 229 26.46 -60.57 18.27
CA PRO A 229 25.19 -59.88 18.51
C PRO A 229 25.15 -59.01 19.79
N ALA A 230 24.16 -58.12 19.80
CA ALA A 230 23.88 -57.12 20.83
C ALA A 230 23.84 -57.66 22.27
N PRO A 231 24.38 -56.91 23.25
CA PRO A 231 23.96 -57.00 24.64
C PRO A 231 23.16 -55.76 25.09
N ALA A 232 22.00 -56.09 25.66
CA ALA A 232 21.31 -55.49 26.80
C ALA A 232 21.60 -54.03 27.22
N ARG A 233 20.49 -53.28 27.30
CA ARG A 233 20.23 -52.10 28.15
C ARG A 233 21.20 -51.96 29.33
N ALA A 234 22.10 -50.99 29.23
CA ALA A 234 22.73 -50.36 30.40
C ALA A 234 21.89 -49.15 30.83
N ALA A 235 21.48 -49.18 32.10
CA ALA A 235 20.74 -48.12 32.77
C ALA A 235 21.51 -46.79 32.72
N GLY A 236 21.06 -45.86 31.87
CA GLY A 236 21.50 -44.47 31.88
C GLY A 236 20.66 -43.67 32.87
N THR A 237 21.30 -43.21 33.93
CA THR A 237 20.76 -42.45 35.05
C THR A 237 19.81 -41.34 34.59
N VAL A 238 18.51 -41.48 34.86
CA VAL A 238 17.56 -40.37 34.76
C VAL A 238 17.96 -39.35 35.81
N ARG A 239 18.60 -38.25 35.40
CA ARG A 239 18.82 -37.11 36.28
C ARG A 239 17.45 -36.52 36.60
N LEU A 240 17.08 -36.61 37.87
CA LEU A 240 15.89 -36.03 38.45
C LEU A 240 15.91 -34.52 38.22
N TRP A 241 14.99 -34.03 37.38
CA TRP A 241 14.81 -32.58 37.18
C TRP A 241 14.24 -31.98 38.45
N GLU A 242 15.05 -31.22 39.18
CA GLU A 242 14.59 -30.51 40.37
C GLU A 242 13.88 -29.23 39.94
N ARG A 243 12.54 -29.25 39.99
CA ARG A 243 11.68 -28.10 39.71
C ARG A 243 11.76 -27.14 40.90
N ARG A 244 12.59 -26.10 40.80
CA ARG A 244 12.59 -25.01 41.79
C ARG A 244 11.68 -23.89 41.34
N THR A 245 10.55 -23.77 42.02
CA THR A 245 9.66 -22.61 41.90
C THR A 245 10.25 -21.49 42.73
N ILE A 246 10.73 -20.42 42.09
CA ILE A 246 11.20 -19.22 42.78
C ILE A 246 10.00 -18.29 42.91
N THR A 247 9.49 -18.12 44.12
CA THR A 247 8.47 -17.12 44.43
C THR A 247 9.17 -15.88 44.95
N GLU A 248 9.29 -14.85 44.11
CA GLU A 248 9.85 -13.58 44.54
C GLU A 248 8.82 -12.85 45.42
N SER A 249 9.11 -12.74 46.72
CA SER A 249 8.27 -12.01 47.66
C SER A 249 8.68 -10.54 47.63
N ARG A 250 7.83 -9.67 47.08
CA ARG A 250 8.06 -8.22 47.11
C ARG A 250 7.85 -7.71 48.54
N GLN A 251 8.93 -7.52 49.28
CA GLN A 251 8.89 -6.87 50.60
C GLN A 251 8.57 -5.38 50.41
N ALA A 252 7.38 -4.96 50.81
CA ALA A 252 7.02 -3.56 50.92
C ALA A 252 7.82 -2.94 52.08
N GLY A 253 8.76 -2.04 51.76
CA GLY A 253 9.48 -1.25 52.75
C GLY A 253 8.53 -0.31 53.51
N PRO A 254 8.76 -0.05 54.81
CA PRO A 254 7.90 0.79 55.62
C PRO A 254 7.97 2.25 55.15
N ARG A 255 6.79 2.88 55.03
CA ARG A 255 6.66 4.32 54.80
C ARG A 255 7.26 5.09 55.99
N PRO A 256 8.14 6.09 55.78
CA PRO A 256 8.56 6.97 56.85
C PRO A 256 7.36 7.77 57.37
N GLY A 257 7.19 7.76 58.70
CA GLY A 257 6.05 8.32 59.40
C GLY A 257 6.02 9.84 59.39
N ASN A 258 4.80 10.36 59.37
CA ASN A 258 4.48 11.75 59.73
C ASN A 258 4.79 11.99 61.21
N GLY A 259 5.50 13.07 61.49
CA GLY A 259 5.63 13.69 62.80
C GLY A 259 5.45 15.21 62.68
N PRO A 260 5.02 15.88 63.77
CA PRO A 260 4.09 17.01 63.82
C PRO A 260 4.59 18.36 63.30
#